data_AF-A0A843HQR2-F1
#
_entry.id   AF-A0A843HQR2-F1
#
_cell.length_a   1.000
_cell.length_b   1.000
_cell.length_c   1.000
_cell.angle_alpha   90.00
_cell.angle_beta   90.00
_cell.angle_gamma   90.00
#
_symmetry.space_group_name_H-M   'P 1'
#
loop_
_entity.id
_entity.type
_entity.pdbx_description
1 polymer ?
#
loop_
_entity_poly.entity_id
_entity_poly.type
_entity_poly.pdbx_seq_one_letter_code
_entity_poly.pdbx_strand_id
1 'polypeptide(L)'
;MPNIPSKVSLTKSSVDILNAIRNSATTNYRDYVPVANPNQDSVREIGAIIMQFPALQNEFLSALVNRIGRVMITSKMYDNPWAAFKRGTLEFGETIEEIFVNIAKPFEYDPAVAENKVFAREIPDVRAAFHILNYQKYYKSTIQNEQLRQAFLSWNGITELIAKIVDSMYTAANYDEFQTMKYMVAKHILNGHLLAVQVPTVQASNMKSIISTVKGVSNNFTFMSNKYNLAGVANYSNKENQYVIVNSNFDAVMDVEVLAAAFNMDKAEFMGHRVLVDSFGSLDTARLDKLFANDPNYTTITSEELTALDAVPAILVDRDWFMIFDNLYNFTEQYNGEGLYWNYWYHVWKTFSVSPFANSAVFVPGAPSITSVTVSPSTATVSEGQNVLFSATVVTANFASKAVNWTVTGVTPGEGGAEDTPIEDLDATISPEGELHVGDVDSGSVLTVTATSAFDSSVSGTATVTVA
;
A
#
# COMPACT_ATOMS: atom_id res chain seq x y z
N MET A 1 2.78 22.18 -49.81
CA MET A 1 4.18 21.86 -49.43
C MET A 1 4.48 22.60 -48.13
N PRO A 2 4.91 21.94 -47.05
CA PRO A 2 5.23 22.61 -45.80
C PRO A 2 6.62 23.27 -45.91
N ASN A 3 6.71 24.57 -45.63
CA ASN A 3 8.00 25.27 -45.57
C ASN A 3 8.79 24.81 -44.34
N ILE A 4 10.00 24.30 -44.57
CA ILE A 4 10.96 23.98 -43.52
C ILE A 4 11.31 25.30 -42.80
N PRO A 5 11.15 25.41 -41.47
CA PRO A 5 11.54 26.61 -40.73
C PRO A 5 13.05 26.83 -40.86
N SER A 6 13.47 28.06 -41.15
CA SER A 6 14.90 28.40 -41.16
C SER A 6 15.47 28.25 -39.75
N LYS A 7 16.58 27.50 -39.63
CA LYS A 7 17.36 27.45 -38.39
C LYS A 7 18.02 28.81 -38.18
N VAL A 8 17.51 29.61 -37.24
CA VAL A 8 18.19 30.79 -36.75
C VAL A 8 19.14 30.36 -35.62
N SER A 9 20.44 30.40 -35.86
CA SER A 9 21.43 30.24 -34.80
C SER A 9 21.38 31.46 -33.88
N LEU A 10 21.06 31.27 -32.61
CA LEU A 10 21.19 32.32 -31.59
C LEU A 10 22.68 32.56 -31.31
N THR A 11 23.32 33.40 -32.12
CA THR A 11 24.70 33.88 -31.96
C THR A 11 24.75 35.16 -31.11
N LYS A 12 23.93 35.27 -30.06
CA LYS A 12 24.00 36.40 -29.13
C LYS A 12 24.50 35.91 -27.78
N SER A 13 25.69 36.34 -27.42
CA SER A 13 26.29 36.15 -26.10
C SER A 13 25.38 36.78 -25.03
N SER A 14 25.43 36.30 -23.79
CA SER A 14 24.72 36.93 -22.65
C SER A 14 24.95 38.44 -22.57
N VAL A 15 26.11 38.91 -23.04
CA VAL A 15 26.49 40.32 -23.16
C VAL A 15 25.67 41.08 -24.20
N ASP A 16 25.40 40.46 -25.36
CA ASP A 16 24.58 41.05 -26.42
C ASP A 16 23.11 41.16 -25.98
N ILE A 17 22.65 40.22 -25.16
CA ILE A 17 21.30 40.24 -24.58
C ILE A 17 21.18 41.39 -23.58
N LEU A 18 22.15 41.56 -22.68
CA LEU A 18 22.19 42.65 -21.69
C LEU A 18 22.26 44.02 -22.36
N ASN A 19 23.12 44.19 -23.36
CA ASN A 19 23.24 45.45 -24.11
C ASN A 19 22.00 45.75 -24.95
N ALA A 20 21.37 44.72 -25.51
CA ALA A 20 20.11 44.89 -26.23
C ALA A 20 18.93 45.20 -25.29
N ILE A 21 18.94 44.75 -24.02
CA ILE A 21 17.93 45.14 -23.01
C ILE A 21 18.15 46.61 -22.62
N ARG A 22 19.40 47.00 -22.34
CA ARG A 22 19.77 48.38 -22.02
C ARG A 22 19.35 49.36 -23.12
N ASN A 23 19.56 49.02 -24.39
CA ASN A 23 19.22 49.91 -25.50
C ASN A 23 17.70 50.09 -25.72
N SER A 24 16.88 49.14 -25.25
CA SER A 24 15.42 49.22 -25.28
C SER A 24 14.78 49.71 -23.98
N ALA A 25 15.59 50.00 -22.96
CA ALA A 25 15.14 50.41 -21.64
C ALA A 25 15.01 51.94 -21.52
N THR A 26 14.39 52.39 -20.43
CA THR A 26 14.21 53.80 -20.09
C THR A 26 15.56 54.51 -19.89
N THR A 27 15.58 55.83 -20.02
CA THR A 27 16.78 56.65 -19.77
C THR A 27 17.35 56.37 -18.37
N ASN A 28 16.47 56.25 -17.39
CA ASN A 28 16.80 55.90 -16.01
C ASN A 28 17.60 54.58 -15.92
N TYR A 29 17.11 53.51 -16.57
CA TYR A 29 17.80 52.22 -16.62
C TYR A 29 19.18 52.31 -17.30
N ARG A 30 19.28 53.09 -18.37
CA ARG A 30 20.53 53.28 -19.13
C ARG A 30 21.59 54.06 -18.35
N ASP A 31 21.17 54.93 -17.45
CA ASP A 31 22.06 55.76 -16.63
C ASP A 31 22.65 54.97 -15.45
N TYR A 32 21.87 54.05 -14.87
CA TYR A 32 22.32 53.21 -13.76
C TYR A 32 23.01 51.90 -14.20
N VAL A 33 22.60 51.32 -15.34
CA VAL A 33 23.17 50.07 -15.82
C VAL A 33 24.24 50.34 -16.89
N PRO A 34 25.52 50.03 -16.63
CA PRO A 34 26.59 50.21 -17.61
C PRO A 34 26.47 49.24 -18.80
N VAL A 35 27.14 49.58 -19.91
CA VAL A 35 27.22 48.71 -21.09
C VAL A 35 28.02 47.46 -20.72
N ALA A 36 27.45 46.28 -20.95
CA ALA A 36 28.09 45.00 -20.67
C ALA A 36 29.26 44.76 -21.62
N ASN A 37 30.41 44.40 -21.07
CA ASN A 37 31.60 43.99 -21.82
C ASN A 37 31.75 42.46 -21.81
N PRO A 38 32.54 41.86 -22.74
CA PRO A 38 32.78 40.40 -22.80
C PRO A 38 33.41 39.76 -21.56
N ASN A 39 33.84 40.56 -20.57
CA ASN A 39 34.51 40.09 -19.36
C ASN A 39 33.48 39.62 -18.32
N GLN A 40 33.70 38.45 -17.69
CA GLN A 40 32.79 37.87 -16.70
C GLN A 40 32.50 38.79 -15.50
N ASP A 41 33.44 39.68 -15.15
CA ASP A 41 33.27 40.62 -14.04
C ASP A 41 32.21 41.69 -14.33
N SER A 42 32.09 42.13 -15.59
CA SER A 42 31.10 43.13 -16.01
C SER A 42 29.67 42.62 -15.84
N VAL A 43 29.43 41.33 -16.09
CA VAL A 43 28.11 40.70 -15.94
C VAL A 43 27.70 40.59 -14.47
N ARG A 44 28.66 40.29 -13.58
CA ARG A 44 28.41 40.20 -12.13
C ARG A 44 28.16 41.57 -11.51
N GLU A 45 28.90 42.58 -11.94
CA GLU A 45 28.73 43.97 -11.49
C GLU A 45 27.37 44.54 -11.91
N ILE A 46 26.97 44.32 -13.18
CA ILE A 46 25.63 44.68 -13.67
C ILE A 46 24.53 43.94 -12.90
N GLY A 47 24.74 42.65 -12.61
CA GLY A 47 23.83 41.86 -11.78
C GLY A 47 23.65 42.43 -10.37
N ALA A 48 24.73 42.90 -9.75
CA ALA A 48 24.70 43.50 -8.42
C ALA A 48 23.93 44.84 -8.40
N ILE A 49 24.10 45.68 -9.43
CA ILE A 49 23.40 46.96 -9.56
C ILE A 49 21.89 46.73 -9.76
N ILE A 50 21.52 45.79 -10.63
CA ILE A 50 20.10 45.47 -10.89
C ILE A 50 19.43 44.89 -9.65
N MET A 51 20.14 44.09 -8.84
CA MET A 51 19.60 43.51 -7.60
C MET A 51 19.49 44.51 -6.44
N GLN A 52 20.31 45.57 -6.40
CA GLN A 52 20.21 46.61 -5.38
C GLN A 52 19.04 47.57 -5.58
N PHE A 53 18.52 47.69 -6.80
CA PHE A 53 17.45 48.63 -7.15
C PHE A 53 16.21 47.88 -7.67
N PRO A 54 15.17 47.70 -6.82
CA PRO A 54 13.95 46.96 -7.18
C PRO A 54 13.22 47.51 -8.43
N ALA A 55 13.31 48.81 -8.69
CA ALA A 55 12.71 49.43 -9.88
C ALA A 55 13.41 48.99 -11.19
N LEU A 56 14.74 48.90 -11.19
CA LEU A 56 15.52 48.41 -12.33
C LEU A 56 15.31 46.91 -12.54
N GLN A 57 15.15 46.16 -11.45
CA GLN A 57 14.84 44.73 -11.49
C GLN A 57 13.51 44.44 -12.19
N ASN A 58 12.45 45.19 -11.87
CA ASN A 58 11.14 45.03 -12.51
C ASN A 58 11.16 45.37 -14.01
N GLU A 59 11.94 46.38 -14.41
CA GLU A 59 12.13 46.75 -15.82
C GLU A 59 12.95 45.69 -16.58
N PHE A 60 14.00 45.16 -15.97
CA PHE A 60 14.81 44.06 -16.50
C PHE A 60 13.99 42.78 -16.67
N LEU A 61 13.17 42.42 -15.68
CA LEU A 61 12.28 41.27 -15.73
C LEU A 61 11.19 41.45 -16.81
N SER A 62 10.59 42.64 -16.93
CA SER A 62 9.63 42.95 -18.00
C SER A 62 10.24 42.86 -19.41
N ALA A 63 11.50 43.30 -19.57
CA ALA A 63 12.23 43.19 -20.84
C ALA A 63 12.64 41.73 -21.17
N LEU A 64 12.92 40.90 -20.15
CA LEU A 64 13.15 39.47 -20.32
C LEU A 64 11.87 38.71 -20.70
N VAL A 65 10.72 39.07 -20.12
CA VAL A 65 9.40 38.52 -20.45
C VAL A 65 9.06 38.74 -21.94
N ASN A 66 9.37 39.93 -22.48
CA ASN A 66 9.17 40.24 -23.90
C ASN A 66 10.09 39.46 -24.88
N ARG A 67 11.05 38.67 -24.39
CA ARG A 67 12.04 37.92 -25.21
C ARG A 67 12.01 36.41 -25.02
N ILE A 68 11.01 35.86 -24.30
CA ILE A 68 10.80 34.40 -24.23
C ILE A 68 10.30 33.92 -25.60
N GLY A 69 11.23 33.45 -26.45
CA GLY A 69 10.94 33.04 -27.83
C GLY A 69 10.15 31.73 -27.96
N ARG A 70 10.09 30.90 -26.92
CA ARG A 70 9.26 29.68 -26.85
C ARG A 70 9.10 29.22 -25.41
N VAL A 71 7.86 28.98 -24.98
CA VAL A 71 7.56 28.28 -23.72
C VAL A 71 7.43 26.80 -24.03
N MET A 72 8.25 25.95 -23.41
CA MET A 72 8.12 24.50 -23.49
C MET A 72 7.45 24.01 -22.20
N ILE A 73 6.22 23.52 -22.31
CA ILE A 73 5.52 22.92 -21.17
C ILE A 73 5.78 21.42 -21.26
N THR A 74 6.37 20.80 -20.23
CA THR A 74 6.58 19.35 -20.15
C THR A 74 5.66 18.75 -19.10
N SER A 75 4.88 17.74 -19.48
CA SER A 75 4.08 16.93 -18.57
C SER A 75 4.04 15.51 -19.15
N LYS A 76 4.03 14.51 -18.27
CA LYS A 76 3.89 13.10 -18.63
C LYS A 76 2.72 12.53 -17.84
N MET A 77 1.82 11.85 -18.53
CA MET A 77 0.78 11.06 -17.88
C MET A 77 1.42 9.84 -17.22
N TYR A 78 0.97 9.53 -16.01
CA TYR A 78 1.38 8.32 -15.29
C TYR A 78 0.17 7.40 -15.17
N ASP A 79 0.35 6.14 -15.55
CA ASP A 79 -0.64 5.09 -15.39
C ASP A 79 -0.19 4.12 -14.29
N ASN A 80 -1.14 3.66 -13.49
CA ASN A 80 -0.88 2.71 -12.41
C ASN A 80 -0.48 1.33 -13.00
N PRO A 81 0.74 0.82 -12.74
CA PRO A 81 1.18 -0.49 -13.24
C PRO A 81 0.33 -1.66 -12.73
N TRP A 82 -0.36 -1.47 -11.61
CA TRP A 82 -1.14 -2.48 -10.91
C TRP A 82 -2.65 -2.37 -11.17
N ALA A 83 -3.07 -1.56 -12.15
CA ALA A 83 -4.48 -1.40 -12.51
C ALA A 83 -5.16 -2.73 -12.90
N ALA A 84 -4.40 -3.71 -13.39
CA ALA A 84 -4.91 -5.04 -13.75
C ALA A 84 -5.43 -5.87 -12.54
N PHE A 85 -5.03 -5.53 -11.32
CA PHE A 85 -5.50 -6.21 -10.10
C PHE A 85 -6.86 -5.73 -9.62
N LYS A 86 -7.43 -4.70 -10.26
CA LYS A 86 -8.75 -4.18 -9.90
C LYS A 86 -9.84 -5.15 -10.38
N ARG A 87 -10.88 -5.31 -9.57
CA ARG A 87 -11.98 -6.26 -9.81
C ARG A 87 -13.10 -5.65 -10.66
N GLY A 88 -13.17 -4.33 -10.73
CA GLY A 88 -14.15 -3.59 -11.54
C GLY A 88 -14.74 -2.41 -10.78
N THR A 89 -15.92 -1.98 -11.22
CA THR A 89 -16.66 -0.84 -10.65
C THR A 89 -17.86 -1.30 -9.84
N LEU A 90 -18.08 -0.69 -8.68
CA LEU A 90 -19.27 -0.87 -7.85
C LEU A 90 -20.13 0.39 -7.96
N GLU A 91 -21.21 0.33 -8.74
CA GLU A 91 -22.10 1.48 -8.98
C GLU A 91 -23.04 1.77 -7.80
N PHE A 92 -23.44 0.73 -7.05
CA PHE A 92 -24.37 0.84 -5.93
C PHE A 92 -23.95 -0.08 -4.78
N GLY A 93 -24.20 0.37 -3.55
CA GLY A 93 -23.80 -0.34 -2.33
C GLY A 93 -22.47 0.16 -1.75
N GLU A 94 -22.37 0.17 -0.43
CA GLU A 94 -21.18 0.63 0.31
C GLU A 94 -20.25 -0.54 0.71
N THR A 95 -20.82 -1.73 0.86
CA THR A 95 -20.14 -2.92 1.39
C THR A 95 -20.25 -4.08 0.42
N ILE A 96 -19.15 -4.78 0.22
CA ILE A 96 -19.06 -6.04 -0.52
C ILE A 96 -18.89 -7.16 0.50
N GLU A 97 -19.71 -8.19 0.42
CA GLU A 97 -19.60 -9.40 1.24
C GLU A 97 -19.01 -10.53 0.40
N GLU A 98 -17.86 -11.05 0.84
CA GLU A 98 -17.24 -12.25 0.30
C GLU A 98 -17.61 -13.43 1.20
N ILE A 99 -18.28 -14.44 0.63
CA ILE A 99 -18.68 -15.66 1.34
C ILE A 99 -17.88 -16.84 0.81
N PHE A 100 -17.21 -17.56 1.71
CA PHE A 100 -16.48 -18.78 1.39
C PHE A 100 -17.12 -19.98 2.07
N VAL A 101 -17.45 -21.02 1.29
CA VAL A 101 -17.97 -22.29 1.79
C VAL A 101 -16.84 -23.31 1.77
N ASN A 102 -16.48 -23.83 2.94
CA ASN A 102 -15.39 -24.79 3.07
C ASN A 102 -15.83 -26.20 2.68
N ILE A 103 -14.85 -27.09 2.46
CA ILE A 103 -15.12 -28.49 2.11
C ILE A 103 -15.87 -29.21 3.25
N ALA A 104 -16.85 -30.05 2.89
CA ALA A 104 -17.59 -30.86 3.85
C ALA A 104 -16.73 -31.97 4.49
N LYS A 105 -17.03 -32.31 5.74
CA LYS A 105 -16.36 -33.40 6.46
C LYS A 105 -16.87 -34.76 5.95
N PRO A 106 -15.99 -35.77 5.77
CA PRO A 106 -16.43 -37.12 5.50
C PRO A 106 -16.97 -37.77 6.78
N PHE A 107 -18.02 -38.59 6.63
CA PHE A 107 -18.58 -39.40 7.72
C PHE A 107 -18.50 -40.89 7.34
N GLU A 108 -18.27 -41.74 8.34
CA GLU A 108 -18.30 -43.19 8.16
C GLU A 108 -19.74 -43.69 8.03
N TYR A 109 -19.95 -44.68 7.15
CA TYR A 109 -21.24 -45.32 7.00
C TYR A 109 -21.48 -46.29 8.17
N ASP A 110 -22.39 -45.93 9.07
CA ASP A 110 -22.83 -46.79 10.18
C ASP A 110 -24.37 -46.73 10.35
N PRO A 111 -25.10 -47.81 10.00
CA PRO A 111 -26.54 -47.89 10.21
C PRO A 111 -26.98 -47.77 11.67
N ALA A 112 -26.19 -48.24 12.64
CA ALA A 112 -26.56 -48.22 14.05
C ALA A 112 -26.51 -46.81 14.64
N VAL A 113 -25.55 -45.98 14.20
CA VAL A 113 -25.49 -44.56 14.57
C VAL A 113 -26.59 -43.77 13.84
N ALA A 114 -26.89 -44.15 12.60
CA ALA A 114 -27.91 -43.48 11.79
C ALA A 114 -29.29 -43.51 12.46
N GLU A 115 -29.70 -44.62 13.09
CA GLU A 115 -31.00 -44.75 13.79
C GLU A 115 -31.25 -43.62 14.82
N ASN A 116 -30.20 -43.18 15.51
CA ASN A 116 -30.28 -42.14 16.54
C ASN A 116 -29.98 -40.72 16.01
N LYS A 117 -29.37 -40.60 14.82
CA LYS A 117 -28.89 -39.31 14.27
C LYS A 117 -29.54 -38.90 12.94
N VAL A 118 -30.62 -39.56 12.50
CA VAL A 118 -31.32 -39.24 11.23
C VAL A 118 -31.66 -37.75 11.07
N PHE A 119 -32.11 -37.11 12.15
CA PHE A 119 -32.53 -35.70 12.14
C PHE A 119 -31.49 -34.74 12.75
N ALA A 120 -30.27 -35.24 13.04
CA ALA A 120 -29.19 -34.37 13.46
C ALA A 120 -28.82 -33.43 12.31
N ARG A 121 -28.79 -32.13 12.60
CA ARG A 121 -28.44 -31.10 11.63
C ARG A 121 -26.93 -30.90 11.64
N GLU A 122 -26.29 -30.93 10.47
CA GLU A 122 -24.91 -30.49 10.32
C GLU A 122 -24.88 -29.09 9.72
N ILE A 123 -24.17 -28.19 10.38
CA ILE A 123 -24.04 -26.79 9.94
C ILE A 123 -22.83 -26.70 9.02
N PRO A 124 -22.99 -26.25 7.76
CA PRO A 124 -21.86 -26.04 6.86
C PRO A 124 -20.88 -25.00 7.41
N ASP A 125 -19.57 -25.21 7.23
CA ASP A 125 -18.54 -24.22 7.53
C ASP A 125 -18.55 -23.13 6.46
N VAL A 126 -19.25 -22.04 6.76
CA VAL A 126 -19.36 -20.84 5.92
C VAL A 126 -18.70 -19.68 6.64
N ARG A 127 -17.82 -18.99 5.94
CA ARG A 127 -17.12 -17.81 6.45
C ARG A 127 -17.44 -16.60 5.59
N ALA A 128 -17.53 -15.44 6.21
CA ALA A 128 -17.80 -14.19 5.55
C ALA A 128 -16.71 -13.17 5.83
N ALA A 129 -16.38 -12.36 4.83
CA ALA A 129 -15.51 -11.20 4.96
C ALA A 129 -16.21 -9.98 4.32
N PHE A 130 -16.06 -8.82 4.95
CA PHE A 130 -16.69 -7.58 4.49
C PHE A 130 -15.63 -6.60 4.00
N HIS A 131 -15.84 -6.02 2.82
CA HIS A 131 -15.00 -4.98 2.23
C HIS A 131 -15.82 -3.70 2.10
N ILE A 132 -15.39 -2.64 2.80
CA ILE A 132 -16.10 -1.36 2.86
C ILE A 132 -15.36 -0.27 2.10
N LEU A 133 -16.10 0.72 1.60
CA LEU A 133 -15.53 1.93 1.03
C LEU A 133 -14.62 2.64 2.05
N ASN A 134 -13.33 2.73 1.73
CA ASN A 134 -12.33 3.33 2.63
C ASN A 134 -11.49 4.42 1.96
N TYR A 135 -11.69 4.68 0.67
CA TYR A 135 -11.00 5.73 -0.06
C TYR A 135 -12.00 6.68 -0.70
N GLN A 136 -12.11 7.87 -0.13
CA GLN A 136 -12.92 8.96 -0.68
C GLN A 136 -12.05 10.21 -0.79
N LYS A 137 -11.40 10.39 -1.93
CA LYS A 137 -10.46 11.51 -2.15
C LYS A 137 -10.88 12.34 -3.36
N TYR A 138 -10.39 13.56 -3.41
CA TYR A 138 -10.56 14.42 -4.57
C TYR A 138 -9.29 15.24 -4.81
N TYR A 139 -9.04 15.57 -6.06
CA TYR A 139 -7.95 16.43 -6.50
C TYR A 139 -8.55 17.75 -6.94
N LYS A 140 -8.05 18.86 -6.39
CA LYS A 140 -8.53 20.21 -6.72
C LYS A 140 -7.45 21.01 -7.42
N SER A 141 -7.80 21.68 -8.50
CA SER A 141 -6.93 22.67 -9.13
C SER A 141 -7.72 23.93 -9.50
N THR A 142 -7.11 25.10 -9.34
CA THR A 142 -7.71 26.39 -9.66
C THR A 142 -6.98 27.01 -10.84
N ILE A 143 -7.71 27.40 -11.87
CA ILE A 143 -7.16 28.00 -13.09
C ILE A 143 -7.71 29.42 -13.24
N GLN A 144 -6.80 30.40 -13.24
CA GLN A 144 -7.12 31.82 -13.44
C GLN A 144 -6.75 32.24 -14.86
N ASN A 145 -7.73 32.18 -15.78
CA ASN A 145 -7.49 32.41 -17.20
C ASN A 145 -6.91 33.81 -17.49
N GLU A 146 -7.39 34.85 -16.79
CA GLU A 146 -6.96 36.24 -17.04
C GLU A 146 -5.51 36.51 -16.62
N GLN A 147 -5.02 35.88 -15.55
CA GLN A 147 -3.60 35.95 -15.19
C GLN A 147 -2.72 35.17 -16.18
N LEU A 148 -3.18 34.00 -16.64
CA LEU A 148 -2.47 33.21 -17.63
C LEU A 148 -2.39 33.92 -19.00
N ARG A 149 -3.42 34.70 -19.38
CA ARG A 149 -3.37 35.56 -20.59
C ARG A 149 -2.23 36.58 -20.54
N GLN A 150 -1.88 37.10 -19.36
CA GLN A 150 -0.77 38.05 -19.22
C GLN A 150 0.60 37.38 -19.33
N ALA A 151 0.70 36.12 -18.91
CA ALA A 151 1.96 35.37 -18.89
C ALA A 151 2.34 34.71 -20.22
N PHE A 152 1.38 34.54 -21.15
CA PHE A 152 1.59 33.83 -22.41
C PHE A 152 1.38 34.72 -23.64
N LEU A 153 2.35 34.68 -24.57
CA LEU A 153 2.30 35.40 -25.85
C LEU A 153 1.42 34.69 -26.91
N SER A 154 0.87 33.51 -26.62
CA SER A 154 0.06 32.73 -27.57
C SER A 154 -1.12 32.02 -26.90
N TRP A 155 -2.26 32.01 -27.59
CA TRP A 155 -3.49 31.32 -27.18
C TRP A 155 -3.32 29.81 -27.03
N ASN A 156 -2.50 29.19 -27.89
CA ASN A 156 -2.24 27.76 -27.84
C ASN A 156 -1.47 27.36 -26.57
N GLY A 157 -0.50 28.17 -26.12
CA GLY A 157 0.26 27.89 -24.91
C GLY A 157 -0.59 27.89 -23.63
N ILE A 158 -1.62 28.75 -23.58
CA ILE A 158 -2.58 28.78 -22.46
C ILE A 158 -3.40 27.48 -22.44
N THR A 159 -3.92 27.07 -23.59
CA THR A 159 -4.73 25.85 -23.71
C THR A 159 -3.91 24.59 -23.37
N GLU A 160 -2.66 24.51 -23.84
CA GLU A 160 -1.75 23.41 -23.50
C GLU A 160 -1.40 23.37 -22.01
N LEU A 161 -1.21 24.54 -21.36
CA LEU A 161 -0.97 24.59 -19.92
C LEU A 161 -2.20 24.10 -19.15
N ILE A 162 -3.40 24.57 -19.53
CA ILE A 162 -4.66 24.17 -18.91
C ILE A 162 -4.86 22.66 -19.03
N ALA A 163 -4.69 22.10 -20.22
CA ALA A 163 -4.78 20.65 -20.44
C ALA A 163 -3.82 19.89 -19.52
N LYS A 164 -2.56 20.34 -19.41
CA LYS A 164 -1.56 19.69 -18.54
C LYS A 164 -1.85 19.81 -17.05
N ILE A 165 -2.49 20.90 -16.61
CA ILE A 165 -2.98 21.05 -15.25
C ILE A 165 -4.08 20.01 -14.98
N VAL A 166 -5.00 19.81 -15.93
CA VAL A 166 -6.05 18.78 -15.81
C VAL A 166 -5.43 17.36 -15.83
N ASP A 167 -4.51 17.06 -16.75
CA ASP A 167 -3.80 15.78 -16.82
C ASP A 167 -3.02 15.45 -15.54
N SER A 168 -2.51 16.48 -14.85
CA SER A 168 -1.81 16.32 -13.58
C SER A 168 -2.73 15.80 -12.46
N MET A 169 -4.03 16.08 -12.54
CA MET A 169 -5.03 15.56 -11.57
C MET A 169 -5.23 14.05 -11.77
N TYR A 170 -5.33 13.59 -13.02
CA TYR A 170 -5.43 12.16 -13.33
C TYR A 170 -4.14 11.41 -12.98
N THR A 171 -2.99 12.00 -13.31
CA THR A 171 -1.67 11.46 -12.96
C THR A 171 -1.51 11.34 -11.44
N ALA A 172 -1.93 12.35 -10.69
CA ALA A 172 -1.93 12.33 -9.23
C ALA A 172 -2.79 11.19 -8.68
N ALA A 173 -4.00 11.01 -9.21
CA ALA A 173 -4.89 9.93 -8.80
C ALA A 173 -4.31 8.53 -9.08
N ASN A 174 -3.73 8.32 -10.26
CA ASN A 174 -3.10 7.04 -10.62
C ASN A 174 -1.87 6.73 -9.75
N TYR A 175 -1.06 7.75 -9.45
CA TYR A 175 0.09 7.58 -8.56
C TYR A 175 -0.34 7.28 -7.12
N ASP A 176 -1.34 7.98 -6.60
CA ASP A 176 -1.87 7.76 -5.24
C ASP A 176 -2.57 6.41 -5.10
N GLU A 177 -3.27 5.95 -6.14
CA GLU A 177 -3.80 4.59 -6.20
C GLU A 177 -2.66 3.57 -6.08
N PHE A 178 -1.59 3.71 -6.87
CA PHE A 178 -0.43 2.83 -6.80
C PHE A 178 0.23 2.83 -5.41
N GLN A 179 0.46 4.01 -4.82
CA GLN A 179 1.03 4.11 -3.46
C GLN A 179 0.12 3.47 -2.40
N THR A 180 -1.20 3.62 -2.54
CA THR A 180 -2.18 3.01 -1.62
C THR A 180 -2.14 1.48 -1.73
N MET A 181 -2.05 0.93 -2.94
CA MET A 181 -1.91 -0.52 -3.14
C MET A 181 -0.61 -1.04 -2.54
N LYS A 182 0.52 -0.33 -2.73
CA LYS A 182 1.80 -0.71 -2.11
C LYS A 182 1.73 -0.64 -0.57
N TYR A 183 1.12 0.41 -0.02
CA TYR A 183 0.91 0.55 1.42
C TYR A 183 0.09 -0.61 2.00
N MET A 184 -0.98 -1.00 1.32
CA MET A 184 -1.81 -2.14 1.72
C MET A 184 -0.98 -3.43 1.76
N VAL A 185 -0.23 -3.74 0.69
CA VAL A 185 0.66 -4.90 0.66
C VAL A 185 1.67 -4.85 1.80
N ALA A 186 2.34 -3.71 2.00
CA ALA A 186 3.32 -3.51 3.06
C ALA A 186 2.71 -3.77 4.45
N LYS A 187 1.51 -3.24 4.73
CA LYS A 187 0.82 -3.45 6.02
C LYS A 187 0.42 -4.91 6.22
N HIS A 188 -0.05 -5.60 5.19
CA HIS A 188 -0.34 -7.03 5.27
C HIS A 188 0.92 -7.89 5.49
N ILE A 189 2.06 -7.52 4.91
CA ILE A 189 3.34 -8.18 5.17
C ILE A 189 3.80 -7.93 6.62
N LEU A 190 3.77 -6.68 7.09
CA LEU A 190 4.17 -6.30 8.45
C LEU A 190 3.29 -6.93 9.53
N ASN A 191 2.00 -7.13 9.24
CA ASN A 191 1.08 -7.83 10.13
C ASN A 191 1.20 -9.35 10.06
N GLY A 192 2.06 -9.90 9.19
CA GLY A 192 2.25 -11.34 9.05
C GLY A 192 1.03 -12.06 8.47
N HIS A 193 0.21 -11.36 7.65
CA HIS A 193 -0.99 -11.93 7.03
C HIS A 193 -0.65 -12.83 5.82
N LEU A 194 0.51 -12.61 5.20
CA LEU A 194 1.02 -13.49 4.14
C LEU A 194 1.89 -14.59 4.77
N LEU A 195 1.83 -15.80 4.23
CA LEU A 195 2.71 -16.86 4.68
C LEU A 195 4.17 -16.52 4.32
N ALA A 196 5.01 -16.33 5.34
CA ALA A 196 6.42 -16.08 5.16
C ALA A 196 7.18 -17.36 4.80
N VAL A 197 7.79 -17.38 3.62
CA VAL A 197 8.62 -18.46 3.11
C VAL A 197 10.06 -17.99 3.09
N GLN A 198 10.91 -18.70 3.85
CA GLN A 198 12.33 -18.39 3.89
C GLN A 198 13.00 -18.66 2.54
N VAL A 199 13.72 -17.66 2.06
CA VAL A 199 14.67 -17.76 0.94
C VAL A 199 16.02 -17.25 1.42
N PRO A 200 17.14 -17.70 0.85
CA PRO A 200 18.44 -17.07 1.10
C PRO A 200 18.43 -15.59 0.67
N THR A 201 19.26 -14.75 1.30
CA THR A 201 19.51 -13.39 0.83
C THR A 201 19.92 -13.41 -0.64
N VAL A 202 19.30 -12.55 -1.45
CA VAL A 202 19.46 -12.51 -2.91
C VAL A 202 20.93 -12.28 -3.28
N GLN A 203 21.54 -13.25 -3.95
CA GLN A 203 22.87 -13.16 -4.53
C GLN A 203 22.88 -13.87 -5.89
N ALA A 204 23.79 -13.48 -6.80
CA ALA A 204 23.90 -14.11 -8.12
C ALA A 204 24.10 -15.63 -8.04
N SER A 205 24.89 -16.09 -7.06
CA SER A 205 25.23 -17.51 -6.88
C SER A 205 24.05 -18.41 -6.44
N ASN A 206 23.07 -17.85 -5.71
CA ASN A 206 21.96 -18.61 -5.13
C ASN A 206 20.62 -18.39 -5.83
N MET A 207 20.59 -17.59 -6.91
CA MET A 207 19.35 -17.23 -7.60
C MET A 207 18.56 -18.46 -8.08
N LYS A 208 19.23 -19.51 -8.56
CA LYS A 208 18.58 -20.75 -8.99
C LYS A 208 17.82 -21.45 -7.86
N SER A 209 18.34 -21.44 -6.63
CA SER A 209 17.65 -22.04 -5.48
C SER A 209 16.45 -21.19 -5.06
N ILE A 210 16.60 -19.86 -5.06
CA ILE A 210 15.49 -18.93 -4.76
C ILE A 210 14.33 -19.14 -5.74
N ILE A 211 14.60 -19.15 -7.05
CA ILE A 211 13.56 -19.38 -8.06
C ILE A 211 12.96 -20.78 -7.96
N SER A 212 13.75 -21.79 -7.61
CA SER A 212 13.22 -23.14 -7.34
C SER A 212 12.24 -23.14 -6.17
N THR A 213 12.53 -22.40 -5.09
CA THR A 213 11.61 -22.26 -3.95
C THR A 213 10.34 -21.52 -4.34
N VAL A 214 10.45 -20.40 -5.06
CA VAL A 214 9.28 -19.64 -5.56
C VAL A 214 8.39 -20.52 -6.43
N LYS A 215 8.98 -21.28 -7.37
CA LYS A 215 8.27 -22.24 -8.20
C LYS A 215 7.65 -23.38 -7.39
N GLY A 216 8.34 -23.87 -6.36
CA GLY A 216 7.83 -24.89 -5.44
C GLY A 216 6.54 -24.43 -4.74
N VAL A 217 6.53 -23.21 -4.18
CA VAL A 217 5.35 -22.64 -3.55
C VAL A 217 4.22 -22.43 -4.57
N SER A 218 4.54 -21.90 -5.75
CA SER A 218 3.58 -21.74 -6.83
C SER A 218 2.96 -23.07 -7.30
N ASN A 219 3.73 -24.18 -7.30
CA ASN A 219 3.19 -25.51 -7.57
C ASN A 219 2.30 -25.99 -6.43
N ASN A 220 2.66 -25.71 -5.18
CA ASN A 220 1.82 -26.08 -4.04
C ASN A 220 0.47 -25.35 -4.04
N PHE A 221 0.41 -24.12 -4.56
CA PHE A 221 -0.83 -23.36 -4.71
C PHE A 221 -1.85 -24.08 -5.60
N THR A 222 -1.43 -24.92 -6.56
CA THR A 222 -2.38 -25.64 -7.43
C THR A 222 -3.08 -26.80 -6.72
N PHE A 223 -2.61 -27.18 -5.53
CA PHE A 223 -3.22 -28.22 -4.71
C PHE A 223 -4.02 -27.59 -3.57
N MET A 224 -5.16 -28.21 -3.24
CA MET A 224 -6.02 -27.74 -2.15
C MET A 224 -5.26 -27.78 -0.82
N SER A 225 -5.16 -26.62 -0.17
CA SER A 225 -4.50 -26.48 1.13
C SER A 225 -5.12 -25.35 1.94
N ASN A 226 -5.01 -25.44 3.26
CA ASN A 226 -5.39 -24.38 4.20
C ASN A 226 -4.20 -23.52 4.65
N LYS A 227 -3.00 -23.77 4.15
CA LYS A 227 -1.76 -23.15 4.67
C LYS A 227 -1.47 -21.76 4.12
N TYR A 228 -2.04 -21.42 2.97
CA TYR A 228 -1.62 -20.26 2.17
C TYR A 228 -2.61 -19.09 2.23
N ASN A 229 -3.68 -19.18 3.00
CA ASN A 229 -4.65 -18.10 3.16
C ASN A 229 -4.82 -17.74 4.64
N LEU A 230 -5.21 -16.49 4.90
CA LEU A 230 -5.32 -15.95 6.25
C LEU A 230 -6.43 -16.63 7.05
N ALA A 231 -7.52 -17.02 6.39
CA ALA A 231 -8.64 -17.67 7.03
C ALA A 231 -8.37 -19.16 7.38
N GLY A 232 -7.33 -19.79 6.86
CA GLY A 232 -7.11 -21.23 7.06
C GLY A 232 -8.18 -22.13 6.43
N VAL A 233 -8.82 -21.68 5.34
CA VAL A 233 -9.82 -22.45 4.58
C VAL A 233 -9.17 -23.29 3.49
N ALA A 234 -9.76 -24.42 3.09
CA ALA A 234 -9.20 -25.26 2.04
C ALA A 234 -9.36 -24.60 0.66
N ASN A 235 -8.28 -24.05 0.10
CA ASN A 235 -8.31 -23.33 -1.18
C ASN A 235 -7.15 -23.73 -2.10
N TYR A 236 -7.29 -23.49 -3.40
CA TYR A 236 -6.27 -23.70 -4.43
C TYR A 236 -6.30 -22.55 -5.45
N SER A 237 -5.19 -22.35 -6.15
CA SER A 237 -5.02 -21.32 -7.17
C SER A 237 -4.35 -21.90 -8.42
N ASN A 238 -5.03 -21.78 -9.56
CA ASN A 238 -4.47 -22.18 -10.85
C ASN A 238 -3.33 -21.26 -11.27
N LYS A 239 -2.36 -21.79 -12.03
CA LYS A 239 -1.20 -21.03 -12.51
C LYS A 239 -1.53 -19.73 -13.22
N GLU A 240 -2.61 -19.71 -14.00
CA GLU A 240 -3.07 -18.51 -14.72
C GLU A 240 -3.55 -17.40 -13.79
N ASN A 241 -4.04 -17.75 -12.59
CA ASN A 241 -4.48 -16.77 -11.59
C ASN A 241 -3.37 -16.38 -10.62
N GLN A 242 -2.17 -16.94 -10.76
CA GLN A 242 -1.04 -16.64 -9.89
C GLN A 242 -0.24 -15.45 -10.42
N TYR A 243 -0.03 -14.47 -9.55
CA TYR A 243 0.77 -13.27 -9.83
C TYR A 243 1.94 -13.21 -8.86
N VAL A 244 3.16 -13.22 -9.41
CA VAL A 244 4.38 -12.93 -8.66
C VAL A 244 4.70 -11.46 -8.86
N ILE A 245 4.69 -10.71 -7.75
CA ILE A 245 5.12 -9.33 -7.72
C ILE A 245 6.56 -9.32 -7.24
N VAL A 246 7.49 -8.85 -8.07
CA VAL A 246 8.93 -8.87 -7.83
C VAL A 246 9.49 -7.46 -7.74
N ASN A 247 10.45 -7.26 -6.82
CA ASN A 247 11.16 -5.98 -6.74
C ASN A 247 12.14 -5.83 -7.94
N SER A 248 12.43 -4.59 -8.34
CA SER A 248 13.21 -4.33 -9.56
C SER A 248 14.65 -4.83 -9.50
N ASN A 249 15.23 -4.93 -8.31
CA ASN A 249 16.62 -5.40 -8.12
C ASN A 249 16.72 -6.92 -8.28
N PHE A 250 15.81 -7.66 -7.65
CA PHE A 250 15.70 -9.11 -7.75
C PHE A 250 15.40 -9.52 -9.19
N ASP A 251 14.49 -8.79 -9.83
CA ASP A 251 14.11 -8.94 -11.22
C ASP A 251 15.31 -8.86 -12.17
N ALA A 252 16.13 -7.80 -12.03
CA ALA A 252 17.33 -7.60 -12.83
C ALA A 252 18.37 -8.73 -12.63
N VAL A 253 18.59 -9.17 -11.38
CA VAL A 253 19.54 -10.26 -11.10
C VAL A 253 19.01 -11.60 -11.62
N MET A 254 17.70 -11.84 -11.52
CA MET A 254 17.06 -13.05 -12.04
C MET A 254 17.22 -13.16 -13.56
N ASP A 255 16.97 -12.08 -14.29
CA ASP A 255 17.05 -12.08 -15.75
C ASP A 255 18.48 -12.34 -16.24
N VAL A 256 19.49 -11.75 -15.58
CA VAL A 256 20.90 -11.94 -15.95
C VAL A 256 21.41 -13.33 -15.59
N GLU A 257 21.07 -13.86 -14.42
CA GLU A 257 21.70 -15.09 -13.91
C GLU A 257 20.93 -16.37 -14.27
N VAL A 258 19.60 -16.30 -14.34
CA VAL A 258 18.75 -17.47 -14.58
C VAL A 258 18.36 -17.57 -16.03
N LEU A 259 17.83 -16.50 -16.63
CA LEU A 259 17.36 -16.54 -18.02
C LEU A 259 18.53 -16.58 -19.00
N ALA A 260 19.62 -15.84 -18.76
CA ALA A 260 20.79 -15.90 -19.64
C ALA A 260 21.51 -17.26 -19.62
N ALA A 261 21.43 -18.00 -18.51
CA ALA A 261 22.05 -19.32 -18.37
C ALA A 261 21.12 -20.49 -18.72
N ALA A 262 19.83 -20.23 -19.00
CA ALA A 262 18.84 -21.27 -19.25
C ALA A 262 18.80 -21.68 -20.72
N PHE A 263 19.27 -22.90 -21.02
CA PHE A 263 19.08 -23.52 -22.33
C PHE A 263 17.60 -23.74 -22.70
N ASN A 264 16.70 -23.79 -21.71
CA ASN A 264 15.25 -23.88 -21.90
C ASN A 264 14.59 -22.73 -21.14
N MET A 265 14.43 -21.59 -21.81
CA MET A 265 13.81 -20.40 -21.22
C MET A 265 12.40 -20.71 -20.70
N ASP A 266 11.58 -21.44 -21.46
CA ASP A 266 10.20 -21.81 -21.09
C ASP A 266 10.09 -22.60 -19.77
N LYS A 267 11.12 -23.38 -19.42
CA LYS A 267 11.16 -24.15 -18.15
C LYS A 267 11.78 -23.35 -17.01
N ALA A 268 12.61 -22.36 -17.34
CA ALA A 268 13.25 -21.45 -16.39
C ALA A 268 12.34 -20.27 -16.02
N GLU A 269 11.44 -19.89 -16.92
CA GLU A 269 10.42 -18.88 -16.69
C GLU A 269 9.36 -19.35 -15.70
N PHE A 270 8.82 -18.42 -14.92
CA PHE A 270 7.72 -18.68 -14.02
C PHE A 270 6.45 -18.90 -14.85
N MET A 271 5.73 -20.02 -14.64
CA MET A 271 4.52 -20.36 -15.40
C MET A 271 3.27 -19.58 -14.94
N GLY A 272 3.41 -18.30 -14.62
CA GLY A 272 2.32 -17.42 -14.21
C GLY A 272 2.67 -15.96 -14.49
N HIS A 273 1.89 -15.02 -13.97
CA HIS A 273 2.06 -13.61 -14.30
C HIS A 273 3.16 -12.97 -13.44
N ARG A 274 4.11 -12.29 -14.07
CA ARG A 274 5.15 -11.49 -13.41
C ARG A 274 4.77 -10.02 -13.48
N VAL A 275 4.74 -9.35 -12.33
CA VAL A 275 4.45 -7.93 -12.20
C VAL A 275 5.60 -7.26 -11.45
N LEU A 276 6.02 -6.11 -11.93
CA LEU A 276 7.12 -5.35 -11.34
C LEU A 276 6.63 -4.40 -10.26
N VAL A 277 7.47 -4.22 -9.24
CA VAL A 277 7.43 -3.12 -8.30
C VAL A 277 8.82 -2.51 -8.18
N ASP A 278 8.90 -1.22 -7.91
CA ASP A 278 10.16 -0.55 -7.59
C ASP A 278 10.80 -1.22 -6.36
N SER A 279 10.12 -1.16 -5.23
CA SER A 279 10.45 -1.88 -4.01
C SER A 279 9.24 -1.88 -3.07
N PHE A 280 9.13 -2.91 -2.23
CA PHE A 280 8.13 -2.94 -1.16
C PHE A 280 8.43 -1.94 -0.03
N GLY A 281 9.68 -1.48 0.11
CA GLY A 281 10.10 -0.48 1.08
C GLY A 281 10.13 0.96 0.53
N SER A 282 10.05 1.15 -0.80
CA SER A 282 10.02 2.49 -1.40
C SER A 282 8.59 3.03 -1.42
N LEU A 283 8.13 3.55 -0.28
CA LEU A 283 6.82 4.18 -0.13
C LEU A 283 6.94 5.69 0.00
N ASP A 284 6.09 6.43 -0.70
CA ASP A 284 5.97 7.88 -0.55
C ASP A 284 5.17 8.22 0.72
N THR A 285 5.82 8.05 1.88
CA THR A 285 5.20 8.27 3.19
C THR A 285 4.65 9.68 3.34
N ALA A 286 5.37 10.70 2.85
CA ALA A 286 4.90 12.09 2.89
C ALA A 286 3.60 12.31 2.11
N ARG A 287 3.38 11.56 1.02
CA ARG A 287 2.15 11.62 0.25
C ARG A 287 1.03 10.77 0.88
N LEU A 288 1.36 9.59 1.41
CA LEU A 288 0.42 8.77 2.17
C LEU A 288 -0.09 9.47 3.43
N ASP A 289 0.79 10.14 4.17
CA ASP A 289 0.44 10.93 5.35
C ASP A 289 -0.55 12.05 5.00
N LYS A 290 -0.41 12.69 3.83
CA LYS A 290 -1.39 13.68 3.34
C LYS A 290 -2.70 13.03 2.91
N LEU A 291 -2.62 11.87 2.29
CA LEU A 291 -3.78 11.15 1.77
C LEU A 291 -4.68 10.65 2.90
N PHE A 292 -4.06 10.16 3.99
CA PHE A 292 -4.74 9.51 5.10
C PHE A 292 -4.66 10.28 6.43
N ALA A 293 -4.33 11.58 6.41
CA ALA A 293 -4.20 12.42 7.60
C ALA A 293 -5.39 12.36 8.58
N ASN A 294 -6.60 12.14 8.07
CA ASN A 294 -7.84 12.09 8.83
C ASN A 294 -8.37 10.66 9.05
N ASP A 295 -7.60 9.63 8.68
CA ASP A 295 -8.00 8.24 8.82
C ASP A 295 -7.42 7.66 10.12
N PRO A 296 -8.25 7.24 11.09
CA PRO A 296 -7.77 6.67 12.35
C PRO A 296 -7.06 5.32 12.18
N ASN A 297 -7.29 4.60 11.07
CA ASN A 297 -6.69 3.29 10.81
C ASN A 297 -5.33 3.38 10.11
N TYR A 298 -4.96 4.58 9.65
CA TYR A 298 -3.68 4.81 9.00
C TYR A 298 -2.56 4.89 10.03
N THR A 299 -1.53 4.10 9.80
CA THR A 299 -0.29 4.13 10.59
C THR A 299 0.87 4.34 9.64
N THR A 300 1.65 5.39 9.86
CA THR A 300 2.86 5.64 9.09
C THR A 300 3.86 4.51 9.35
N ILE A 301 4.42 3.95 8.29
CA ILE A 301 5.43 2.88 8.37
C ILE A 301 6.75 3.52 8.77
N THR A 302 7.40 2.95 9.78
CA THR A 302 8.67 3.45 10.31
C THR A 302 9.83 3.14 9.36
N SER A 303 10.92 3.90 9.47
CA SER A 303 12.12 3.68 8.62
C SER A 303 12.71 2.27 8.77
N GLU A 304 12.60 1.66 9.96
CA GLU A 304 13.07 0.30 10.22
C GLU A 304 12.22 -0.73 9.47
N GLU A 305 10.89 -0.57 9.50
CA GLU A 305 9.96 -1.42 8.76
C GLU A 305 10.13 -1.26 7.24
N LEU A 306 10.36 -0.04 6.74
CA LEU A 306 10.66 0.19 5.32
C LEU A 306 11.94 -0.53 4.89
N THR A 307 12.97 -0.53 5.74
CA THR A 307 14.23 -1.25 5.48
C THR A 307 14.00 -2.76 5.44
N ALA A 308 13.19 -3.28 6.36
CA ALA A 308 12.83 -4.69 6.37
C ALA A 308 12.02 -5.09 5.13
N LEU A 309 11.09 -4.23 4.69
CA LEU A 309 10.28 -4.44 3.49
C LEU A 309 11.11 -4.37 2.20
N ASP A 310 12.11 -3.49 2.11
CA ASP A 310 13.02 -3.41 0.97
C ASP A 310 13.81 -4.71 0.74
N ALA A 311 14.08 -5.45 1.83
CA ALA A 311 14.74 -6.74 1.78
C ALA A 311 13.88 -7.88 1.21
N VAL A 312 12.57 -7.68 1.03
CA VAL A 312 11.65 -8.68 0.46
C VAL A 312 11.86 -8.76 -1.07
N PRO A 313 12.33 -9.90 -1.62
CA PRO A 313 12.50 -10.06 -3.06
C PRO A 313 11.19 -10.09 -3.84
N ALA A 314 10.19 -10.82 -3.33
CA ALA A 314 8.97 -11.09 -4.07
C ALA A 314 7.81 -11.48 -3.15
N ILE A 315 6.60 -11.30 -3.66
CA ILE A 315 5.37 -11.92 -3.14
C ILE A 315 4.68 -12.71 -4.25
N LEU A 316 3.98 -13.76 -3.86
CA LEU A 316 3.12 -14.54 -4.74
C LEU A 316 1.70 -14.46 -4.20
N VAL A 317 0.78 -13.96 -5.02
CA VAL A 317 -0.62 -13.78 -4.66
C VAL A 317 -1.53 -14.34 -5.76
N ASP A 318 -2.72 -14.78 -5.37
CA ASP A 318 -3.81 -15.00 -6.32
C ASP A 318 -4.29 -13.65 -6.89
N ARG A 319 -4.79 -13.65 -8.12
CA ARG A 319 -5.56 -12.56 -8.72
C ARG A 319 -6.67 -12.07 -7.81
N ASP A 320 -7.32 -13.01 -7.13
CA ASP A 320 -8.48 -12.76 -6.27
C ASP A 320 -8.09 -12.21 -4.89
N TRP A 321 -6.79 -12.11 -4.60
CA TRP A 321 -6.31 -11.55 -3.35
C TRP A 321 -6.57 -10.05 -3.24
N PHE A 322 -6.42 -9.30 -4.34
CA PHE A 322 -6.73 -7.87 -4.37
C PHE A 322 -8.24 -7.65 -4.54
N MET A 323 -8.89 -7.16 -3.47
CA MET A 323 -10.30 -6.77 -3.48
C MET A 323 -10.41 -5.25 -3.65
N ILE A 324 -10.00 -4.77 -4.83
CA ILE A 324 -10.00 -3.35 -5.17
C ILE A 324 -11.13 -3.06 -6.16
N PHE A 325 -12.01 -2.15 -5.76
CA PHE A 325 -13.18 -1.75 -6.54
C PHE A 325 -13.22 -0.23 -6.72
N ASP A 326 -13.61 0.19 -7.91
CA ASP A 326 -13.86 1.60 -8.22
C ASP A 326 -15.31 1.95 -7.90
N ASN A 327 -15.55 2.94 -7.04
CA ASN A 327 -16.90 3.34 -6.65
C ASN A 327 -17.36 4.59 -7.38
N LEU A 328 -16.46 5.55 -7.57
CA LEU A 328 -16.79 6.81 -8.24
C LEU A 328 -15.59 7.41 -8.95
N TYR A 329 -15.81 7.79 -10.20
CA TYR A 329 -14.98 8.72 -10.94
C TYR A 329 -15.85 9.88 -11.40
N ASN A 330 -15.63 11.07 -10.84
CA ASN A 330 -16.41 12.23 -11.22
C ASN A 330 -15.55 13.48 -11.32
N PHE A 331 -15.54 14.10 -12.49
CA PHE A 331 -14.89 15.38 -12.72
C PHE A 331 -15.95 16.47 -12.76
N THR A 332 -15.83 17.47 -11.88
CA THR A 332 -16.76 18.59 -11.78
C THR A 332 -16.01 19.91 -11.70
N GLU A 333 -16.69 20.99 -12.05
CA GLU A 333 -16.12 22.33 -12.15
C GLU A 333 -17.09 23.40 -11.69
N GLN A 334 -16.54 24.52 -11.20
CA GLN A 334 -17.33 25.69 -10.82
C GLN A 334 -16.57 26.96 -11.14
N TYR A 335 -17.26 27.89 -11.81
CA TYR A 335 -16.74 29.21 -12.11
C TYR A 335 -17.03 30.20 -10.99
N ASN A 336 -16.01 30.95 -10.55
CA ASN A 336 -16.18 32.11 -9.68
C ASN A 336 -16.23 33.38 -10.53
N GLY A 337 -17.41 34.02 -10.60
CA GLY A 337 -17.62 35.26 -11.34
C GLY A 337 -16.97 36.51 -10.73
N GLU A 338 -16.71 36.51 -9.42
CA GLU A 338 -16.05 37.64 -8.73
C GLU A 338 -14.53 37.56 -8.88
N GLY A 339 -13.97 36.35 -8.75
CA GLY A 339 -12.53 36.10 -8.87
C GLY A 339 -12.04 35.78 -10.28
N LEU A 340 -12.94 35.61 -11.25
CA LEU A 340 -12.65 35.23 -12.64
C LEU A 340 -11.78 33.97 -12.78
N TYR A 341 -12.04 32.94 -11.97
CA TYR A 341 -11.31 31.68 -12.00
C TYR A 341 -12.21 30.45 -11.97
N TRP A 342 -11.69 29.35 -12.53
CA TRP A 342 -12.32 28.04 -12.49
C TRP A 342 -11.71 27.19 -11.38
N ASN A 343 -12.56 26.52 -10.60
CA ASN A 343 -12.14 25.42 -9.75
C ASN A 343 -12.56 24.11 -10.39
N TYR A 344 -11.61 23.19 -10.49
CA TYR A 344 -11.84 21.82 -10.94
C TYR A 344 -11.68 20.87 -9.75
N TRP A 345 -12.56 19.88 -9.67
CA TRP A 345 -12.48 18.79 -8.70
C TRP A 345 -12.60 17.46 -9.42
N TYR A 346 -11.61 16.60 -9.23
CA TYR A 346 -11.65 15.22 -9.69
C TYR A 346 -11.84 14.31 -8.48
N HIS A 347 -13.05 13.80 -8.30
CA HIS A 347 -13.43 12.88 -7.23
C HIS A 347 -13.11 11.44 -7.63
N VAL A 348 -12.44 10.73 -6.72
CA VAL A 348 -12.01 9.35 -6.90
C VAL A 348 -12.35 8.59 -5.62
N TRP A 349 -13.37 7.74 -5.70
CA TRP A 349 -13.79 6.88 -4.59
C TRP A 349 -13.55 5.42 -4.92
N LYS A 350 -12.99 4.68 -3.97
CA LYS A 350 -12.55 3.29 -4.13
C LYS A 350 -12.68 2.50 -2.83
N THR A 351 -12.84 1.20 -2.96
CA THR A 351 -12.66 0.23 -1.89
C THR A 351 -11.31 -0.42 -2.08
N PHE A 352 -10.41 -0.28 -1.11
CA PHE A 352 -9.14 -1.02 -1.05
C PHE A 352 -9.22 -2.09 0.03
N SER A 353 -9.20 -3.35 -0.36
CA SER A 353 -9.17 -4.46 0.58
C SER A 353 -8.43 -5.65 0.01
N VAL A 354 -8.23 -6.67 0.84
CA VAL A 354 -7.70 -7.97 0.42
C VAL A 354 -8.64 -9.09 0.87
N SER A 355 -8.70 -10.16 0.08
CA SER A 355 -9.44 -11.36 0.46
C SER A 355 -8.66 -12.15 1.51
N PRO A 356 -9.27 -12.52 2.65
CA PRO A 356 -8.65 -13.42 3.62
C PRO A 356 -8.67 -14.88 3.15
N PHE A 357 -9.45 -15.22 2.12
CA PHE A 357 -9.60 -16.59 1.59
C PHE A 357 -8.64 -16.89 0.45
N ALA A 358 -8.15 -15.87 -0.26
CA ALA A 358 -7.20 -16.02 -1.35
C ALA A 358 -5.80 -16.44 -0.88
N ASN A 359 -5.13 -17.25 -1.70
CA ASN A 359 -3.79 -17.74 -1.39
C ASN A 359 -2.73 -16.63 -1.59
N SER A 360 -1.84 -16.47 -0.62
CA SER A 360 -0.77 -15.48 -0.62
C SER A 360 0.46 -15.96 0.15
N ALA A 361 1.64 -15.61 -0.36
CA ALA A 361 2.93 -15.91 0.27
C ALA A 361 3.93 -14.77 0.04
N VAL A 362 4.79 -14.53 1.02
CA VAL A 362 5.89 -13.57 0.95
C VAL A 362 7.22 -14.31 1.08
N PHE A 363 8.17 -14.01 0.20
CA PHE A 363 9.50 -14.61 0.24
C PHE A 363 10.42 -13.69 1.02
N VAL A 364 11.03 -14.19 2.10
CA VAL A 364 11.81 -13.38 3.04
C VAL A 364 13.24 -13.91 3.18
N PRO A 365 14.28 -13.06 3.21
CA PRO A 365 15.68 -13.48 3.22
C PRO A 365 16.14 -14.13 4.54
N GLY A 366 15.35 -14.01 5.62
CA GLY A 366 15.64 -14.53 6.96
C GLY A 366 14.62 -15.55 7.45
N ALA A 367 14.99 -16.34 8.46
CA ALA A 367 14.07 -17.30 9.07
C ALA A 367 12.99 -16.55 9.89
N PRO A 368 11.69 -16.74 9.61
CA PRO A 368 10.61 -16.19 10.43
C PRO A 368 10.65 -16.76 11.84
N SER A 369 10.52 -15.92 12.86
CA SER A 369 10.46 -16.35 14.26
C SER A 369 9.57 -15.44 15.10
N ILE A 370 9.08 -15.98 16.22
CA ILE A 370 8.29 -15.25 17.22
C ILE A 370 9.22 -14.83 18.35
N THR A 371 9.15 -13.57 18.76
CA THR A 371 9.94 -13.01 19.86
C THR A 371 9.16 -13.03 21.17
N SER A 372 7.89 -12.63 21.15
CA SER A 372 7.02 -12.65 22.33
C SER A 372 5.54 -12.59 21.94
N VAL A 373 4.68 -13.07 22.85
CA VAL A 373 3.22 -12.90 22.80
C VAL A 373 2.80 -12.25 24.10
N THR A 374 2.00 -11.19 24.02
CA THR A 374 1.44 -10.49 25.19
C THR A 374 -0.06 -10.38 25.05
N VAL A 375 -0.81 -10.55 26.14
CA VAL A 375 -2.27 -10.47 26.15
C VAL A 375 -2.72 -9.22 26.90
N SER A 376 -3.66 -8.48 26.32
CA SER A 376 -4.25 -7.27 26.91
C SER A 376 -5.78 -7.34 26.88
N PRO A 377 -6.48 -7.07 28.01
CA PRO A 377 -5.91 -6.71 29.31
C PRO A 377 -5.20 -7.90 29.98
N SER A 378 -4.17 -7.64 30.78
CA SER A 378 -3.41 -8.70 31.50
C SER A 378 -4.19 -9.29 32.67
N THR A 379 -5.10 -8.49 33.24
CA THR A 379 -6.03 -8.92 34.29
C THR A 379 -7.42 -8.38 34.00
N ALA A 380 -8.45 -9.16 34.29
CA ALA A 380 -9.84 -8.75 34.17
C ALA A 380 -10.66 -9.30 35.36
N THR A 381 -11.79 -8.65 35.66
CA THR A 381 -12.75 -9.13 36.65
C THR A 381 -14.12 -9.17 35.99
N VAL A 382 -14.77 -10.33 36.04
CA VAL A 382 -15.95 -10.65 35.22
C VAL A 382 -16.96 -11.40 36.08
N SER A 383 -18.21 -11.01 36.04
CA SER A 383 -19.29 -11.78 36.69
C SER A 383 -19.82 -12.87 35.76
N GLU A 384 -20.47 -13.86 36.34
CA GLU A 384 -21.18 -14.92 35.62
C GLU A 384 -22.06 -14.36 34.48
N GLY A 385 -21.98 -14.97 33.30
CA GLY A 385 -22.74 -14.60 32.11
C GLY A 385 -22.23 -13.37 31.34
N GLN A 386 -21.09 -12.79 31.71
CA GLN A 386 -20.49 -11.65 31.01
C GLN A 386 -19.38 -12.05 30.03
N ASN A 387 -19.11 -11.17 29.07
CA ASN A 387 -18.04 -11.34 28.08
C ASN A 387 -16.91 -10.35 28.32
N VAL A 388 -15.67 -10.78 28.03
CA VAL A 388 -14.50 -9.88 27.97
C VAL A 388 -13.71 -10.16 26.71
N LEU A 389 -13.32 -9.08 26.01
CA LEU A 389 -12.48 -9.15 24.83
C LEU A 389 -11.01 -9.01 25.22
N PHE A 390 -10.21 -10.00 24.81
CA PHE A 390 -8.76 -9.98 24.89
C PHE A 390 -8.15 -9.72 23.51
N SER A 391 -6.99 -9.07 23.52
CA SER A 391 -6.17 -8.83 22.33
C SER A 391 -4.77 -9.39 22.56
N ALA A 392 -4.23 -10.08 21.57
CA ALA A 392 -2.86 -10.59 21.60
C ALA A 392 -1.95 -9.68 20.75
N THR A 393 -0.86 -9.20 21.34
CA THR A 393 0.21 -8.52 20.61
C THR A 393 1.38 -9.48 20.45
N VAL A 394 1.62 -9.91 19.20
CA VAL A 394 2.71 -10.82 18.83
C VAL A 394 3.86 -10.03 18.19
N VAL A 395 5.03 -10.10 18.81
CA VAL A 395 6.27 -9.52 18.28
C VAL A 395 6.99 -10.58 17.46
N THR A 396 7.32 -10.26 16.21
CA THR A 396 7.86 -11.21 15.23
C THR A 396 9.11 -10.67 14.57
N ALA A 397 10.03 -11.57 14.21
CA ALA A 397 11.13 -11.28 13.30
C ALA A 397 10.87 -11.93 11.92
N ASN A 398 11.38 -11.30 10.86
CA ASN A 398 11.26 -11.76 9.47
C ASN A 398 9.83 -12.11 9.05
N PHE A 399 8.86 -11.27 9.47
CA PHE A 399 7.46 -11.34 9.02
C PHE A 399 6.74 -12.66 9.33
N ALA A 400 7.10 -13.32 10.44
CA ALA A 400 6.37 -14.51 10.91
C ALA A 400 4.88 -14.21 11.15
N SER A 401 4.05 -15.25 11.06
CA SER A 401 2.60 -15.11 11.31
C SER A 401 2.34 -14.63 12.73
N LYS A 402 1.48 -13.62 12.86
CA LYS A 402 1.02 -13.09 14.15
C LYS A 402 -0.25 -13.79 14.67
N ALA A 403 -0.71 -14.84 14.00
CA ALA A 403 -1.88 -15.60 14.43
C ALA A 403 -1.61 -16.30 15.77
N VAL A 404 -2.65 -16.36 16.63
CA VAL A 404 -2.63 -17.02 17.93
C VAL A 404 -3.79 -18.00 18.05
N ASN A 405 -3.57 -19.07 18.80
CA ASN A 405 -4.59 -19.99 19.25
C ASN A 405 -4.94 -19.63 20.71
N TRP A 406 -6.21 -19.35 20.96
CA TRP A 406 -6.71 -19.03 22.29
C TRP A 406 -7.19 -20.29 23.01
N THR A 407 -6.84 -20.40 24.29
CA THR A 407 -7.34 -21.44 25.20
C THR A 407 -7.66 -20.82 26.55
N VAL A 408 -8.66 -21.38 27.25
CA VAL A 408 -9.01 -20.97 28.61
C VAL A 408 -8.93 -22.18 29.53
N THR A 409 -8.37 -21.98 30.72
CA THR A 409 -8.29 -22.97 31.81
C THR A 409 -8.71 -22.29 33.10
N GLY A 410 -9.31 -23.02 34.04
CA GLY A 410 -9.80 -22.47 35.31
C GLY A 410 -9.22 -23.18 36.52
N VAL A 411 -9.03 -22.44 37.60
CA VAL A 411 -8.67 -22.98 38.92
C VAL A 411 -9.54 -22.33 40.01
N THR A 412 -9.87 -23.11 41.04
CA THR A 412 -10.44 -22.59 42.28
C THR A 412 -9.30 -22.36 43.28
N PRO A 413 -9.07 -21.11 43.75
CA PRO A 413 -8.01 -20.84 44.70
C PRO A 413 -8.17 -21.60 46.01
N GLY A 414 -7.08 -22.17 46.53
CA GLY A 414 -7.10 -22.86 47.82
C GLY A 414 -7.27 -21.90 49.00
N GLU A 415 -8.24 -22.14 49.89
CA GLU A 415 -8.38 -21.36 51.12
C GLU A 415 -7.26 -21.69 52.13
N GLY A 416 -6.75 -20.67 52.83
CA GLY A 416 -5.84 -20.87 53.97
C GLY A 416 -4.44 -21.44 53.63
N GLY A 417 -3.99 -21.32 52.38
CA GLY A 417 -2.69 -21.84 51.92
C GLY A 417 -2.74 -23.27 51.37
N ALA A 418 -3.93 -23.80 51.10
CA ALA A 418 -4.12 -25.01 50.30
C ALA A 418 -3.73 -24.76 48.82
N GLU A 419 -3.39 -25.83 48.09
CA GLU A 419 -3.09 -25.75 46.66
C GLU A 419 -4.35 -25.45 45.83
N ASP A 420 -4.18 -24.72 44.72
CA ASP A 420 -5.26 -24.42 43.79
C ASP A 420 -5.76 -25.69 43.09
N THR A 421 -7.07 -25.83 42.95
CA THR A 421 -7.69 -27.02 42.34
C THR A 421 -8.12 -26.71 40.89
N PRO A 422 -7.66 -27.46 39.87
CA PRO A 422 -8.12 -27.27 38.48
C PRO A 422 -9.62 -27.57 38.31
N ILE A 423 -10.28 -26.79 37.48
CA ILE A 423 -11.69 -27.00 37.10
C ILE A 423 -11.71 -27.84 35.81
N GLU A 424 -12.11 -29.11 35.90
CA GLU A 424 -12.11 -30.03 34.73
C GLU A 424 -13.28 -29.75 33.77
N ASP A 425 -14.46 -29.44 34.28
CA ASP A 425 -15.66 -29.11 33.51
C ASP A 425 -15.92 -27.59 33.52
N LEU A 426 -14.98 -26.83 32.97
CA LEU A 426 -15.05 -25.37 32.94
C LEU A 426 -16.14 -24.88 31.97
N ASP A 427 -17.18 -24.24 32.50
CA ASP A 427 -18.18 -23.52 31.68
C ASP A 427 -17.67 -22.12 31.28
N ALA A 428 -16.57 -22.09 30.53
CA ALA A 428 -16.06 -20.88 29.92
C ALA A 428 -15.51 -21.19 28.53
N THR A 429 -15.83 -20.35 27.56
CA THR A 429 -15.40 -20.53 26.16
C THR A 429 -14.72 -19.27 25.66
N ILE A 430 -13.66 -19.44 24.86
CA ILE A 430 -12.98 -18.33 24.20
C ILE A 430 -13.07 -18.49 22.70
N SER A 431 -13.46 -17.44 22.01
CA SER A 431 -13.53 -17.40 20.55
C SER A 431 -12.13 -17.25 19.92
N PRO A 432 -11.96 -17.59 18.63
CA PRO A 432 -10.73 -17.30 17.88
C PRO A 432 -10.35 -15.81 17.88
N GLU A 433 -11.32 -14.92 18.04
CA GLU A 433 -11.15 -13.46 18.11
C GLU A 433 -10.72 -12.97 19.50
N GLY A 434 -10.62 -13.86 20.49
CA GLY A 434 -10.20 -13.53 21.86
C GLY A 434 -11.33 -13.06 22.77
N GLU A 435 -12.59 -13.23 22.38
CA GLU A 435 -13.73 -12.96 23.27
C GLU A 435 -13.99 -14.17 24.18
N LEU A 436 -13.78 -13.97 25.48
CA LEU A 436 -14.08 -14.92 26.54
C LEU A 436 -15.53 -14.73 26.99
N HIS A 437 -16.31 -15.81 26.98
CA HIS A 437 -17.62 -15.93 27.63
C HIS A 437 -17.47 -16.78 28.89
N VAL A 438 -17.89 -16.24 30.04
CA VAL A 438 -17.93 -16.97 31.32
C VAL A 438 -19.36 -17.39 31.58
N GLY A 439 -19.62 -18.70 31.59
CA GLY A 439 -20.89 -19.31 31.96
C GLY A 439 -20.99 -19.50 33.47
N ASP A 440 -21.51 -20.65 33.90
CA ASP A 440 -21.69 -20.99 35.33
C ASP A 440 -20.34 -21.41 35.96
N VAL A 441 -19.61 -20.42 36.46
CA VAL A 441 -18.33 -20.60 37.16
C VAL A 441 -18.41 -19.95 38.54
N ASP A 442 -18.00 -20.68 39.57
CA ASP A 442 -18.04 -20.21 40.96
C ASP A 442 -17.29 -18.88 41.16
N SER A 443 -17.93 -17.94 41.87
CA SER A 443 -17.32 -16.68 42.30
C SER A 443 -16.03 -16.94 43.09
N GLY A 444 -14.98 -16.18 42.78
CA GLY A 444 -13.64 -16.34 43.36
C GLY A 444 -12.73 -17.27 42.57
N SER A 445 -13.27 -18.03 41.61
CA SER A 445 -12.47 -18.81 40.65
C SER A 445 -11.58 -17.90 39.80
N VAL A 446 -10.42 -18.42 39.42
CA VAL A 446 -9.43 -17.72 38.59
C VAL A 446 -9.30 -18.45 37.27
N LEU A 447 -9.65 -17.77 36.18
CA LEU A 447 -9.45 -18.26 34.83
C LEU A 447 -8.12 -17.73 34.28
N THR A 448 -7.40 -18.57 33.57
CA THR A 448 -6.21 -18.20 32.81
C THR A 448 -6.52 -18.32 31.34
N VAL A 449 -6.53 -17.16 30.67
CA VAL A 449 -6.63 -17.07 29.22
C VAL A 449 -5.22 -17.12 28.65
N THR A 450 -4.96 -18.04 27.73
CA THR A 450 -3.66 -18.21 27.09
C THR A 450 -3.79 -17.98 25.59
N ALA A 451 -2.98 -17.05 25.06
CA ALA A 451 -2.75 -16.89 23.63
C ALA A 451 -1.43 -17.57 23.27
N THR A 452 -1.48 -18.67 22.54
CA THR A 452 -0.28 -19.38 22.04
C THR A 452 -0.05 -19.04 20.59
N SER A 453 1.19 -18.76 20.16
CA SER A 453 1.44 -18.49 18.73
C SER A 453 1.09 -19.71 17.86
N ALA A 454 0.40 -19.47 16.75
CA ALA A 454 0.11 -20.50 15.76
C ALA A 454 1.35 -20.91 14.93
N PHE A 455 2.39 -20.06 14.92
CA PHE A 455 3.65 -20.33 14.23
C PHE A 455 4.63 -21.10 15.13
N ASP A 456 4.72 -20.74 16.41
CA ASP A 456 5.60 -21.38 17.39
C ASP A 456 4.82 -21.70 18.69
N SER A 457 4.46 -22.96 18.86
CA SER A 457 3.66 -23.40 20.01
C SER A 457 4.39 -23.31 21.35
N SER A 458 5.69 -22.99 21.37
CA SER A 458 6.46 -22.80 22.60
C SER A 458 6.32 -21.38 23.18
N VAL A 459 5.84 -20.41 22.39
CA VAL A 459 5.70 -19.02 22.81
C VAL A 459 4.23 -18.69 23.04
N SER A 460 3.90 -18.28 24.27
CA SER A 460 2.55 -17.89 24.67
C SER A 460 2.57 -16.67 25.59
N GLY A 461 1.43 -15.98 25.64
CA GLY A 461 1.13 -14.94 26.63
C GLY A 461 -0.14 -15.31 27.39
N THR A 462 -0.23 -14.91 28.65
CA THR A 462 -1.37 -15.22 29.51
C THR A 462 -2.02 -13.96 30.08
N ALA A 463 -3.31 -14.05 30.36
CA ALA A 463 -4.07 -13.09 31.14
C ALA A 463 -4.88 -13.81 32.21
N THR A 464 -5.08 -13.15 33.34
CA THR A 464 -5.79 -13.70 34.49
C THR A 464 -7.15 -13.04 34.64
N VAL A 465 -8.21 -13.84 34.77
CA VAL A 465 -9.58 -13.36 34.95
C VAL A 465 -10.09 -13.85 36.29
N THR A 466 -10.55 -12.94 37.14
CA THR A 466 -11.19 -13.30 38.41
C THR A 466 -12.71 -13.26 38.22
N VAL A 467 -13.38 -14.36 38.57
CA VAL A 467 -14.84 -14.44 38.56
C VAL A 467 -15.37 -13.76 39.83
N ALA A 468 -16.29 -12.80 39.67
CA ALA A 468 -16.76 -11.91 40.73
C ALA A 468 -18.18 -12.17 41.21
#